data_AF-A0A6A5R992-F1
#
_entry.id   AF-A0A6A5R992-F1
#
_cell.length_a   1.000
_cell.length_b   1.000
_cell.length_c   1.000
_cell.angle_alpha   90.00
_cell.angle_beta   90.00
_cell.angle_gamma   90.00
#
_symmetry.space_group_name_H-M   'P 1'
#
loop_
_entity.id
_entity.type
_entity.pdbx_description
1 polymer ?
#
loop_
_entity_poly.entity_id
_entity_poly.type
_entity_poly.pdbx_seq_one_letter_code
_entity_poly.pdbx_strand_id
1 'polypeptide(L)'
;MAPEKFLKRKAPTTVSDFTIVPLTLPTLPGLPASHANTQHYLYAKPHVPSAYTANAERSLFLANIPIDASEPSLRELFAGQLGGARVESVEFDSSVPAAPLHKRWKAERRDDDDEQRGKKRKRNDAEVIAEGVVEDEESALPSLWNSELRRSGSAAVVVFVDKRSARGAMKEIQAAVKNGRTVQWKAGSGLGVERYKSHLSLIYPSTSSLQSSINAYLSQFTTLETHRAKLMKHARTVPDEDGFITVTRGGRTGPARLEEAEKKKAELEERRKNNGVKDDFYRFQTREKRKEAEVNLRKRFEEDRRRVERMRERRGRVRPEA
;
A
#
# COMPACT_ATOMS: atom_id res chain seq x y z
N MET A 1 42.51 23.64 -42.57
CA MET A 1 42.33 22.43 -41.74
C MET A 1 41.46 21.46 -42.52
N ALA A 2 42.02 20.34 -42.98
CA ALA A 2 41.21 19.29 -43.61
C ALA A 2 40.28 18.67 -42.56
N PRO A 3 39.02 18.31 -42.90
CA PRO A 3 38.13 17.66 -41.94
C PRO A 3 38.72 16.30 -41.57
N GLU A 4 38.99 16.10 -40.29
CA GLU A 4 39.40 14.80 -39.75
C GLU A 4 38.32 13.77 -40.11
N LYS A 5 38.70 12.83 -40.99
CA LYS A 5 37.87 11.67 -41.30
C LYS A 5 37.89 10.77 -40.07
N PHE A 6 36.93 10.96 -39.16
CA PHE A 6 36.65 9.99 -38.11
C PHE A 6 36.29 8.66 -38.76
N LEU A 7 37.24 7.73 -38.80
CA LEU A 7 37.01 6.33 -39.17
C LEU A 7 35.95 5.79 -38.20
N LYS A 8 34.72 5.59 -38.69
CA LYS A 8 33.64 4.98 -37.91
C LYS A 8 34.06 3.57 -37.49
N ARG A 9 34.55 3.44 -36.26
CA ARG A 9 34.87 2.15 -35.65
C ARG A 9 33.58 1.34 -35.59
N LYS A 10 33.61 0.11 -36.10
CA LYS A 10 32.47 -0.81 -35.99
C LYS A 10 32.24 -1.11 -34.51
N ALA A 11 30.99 -1.02 -34.08
CA ALA A 11 30.62 -1.39 -32.72
C ALA A 11 30.94 -2.88 -32.47
N PRO A 12 31.39 -3.26 -31.26
CA PRO A 12 31.60 -4.66 -30.92
C PRO A 12 30.28 -5.44 -31.02
N THR A 13 30.38 -6.72 -31.37
CA THR A 13 29.21 -7.60 -31.50
C THR A 13 28.80 -8.24 -30.18
N THR A 14 29.74 -8.42 -29.25
CA THR A 14 29.51 -9.04 -27.94
C THR A 14 30.27 -8.34 -26.82
N VAL A 15 29.69 -8.31 -25.61
CA VAL A 15 30.30 -7.82 -24.37
C VAL A 15 29.79 -8.65 -23.19
N SER A 16 30.67 -9.28 -22.40
CA SER A 16 30.33 -10.03 -21.18
C SER A 16 29.05 -10.89 -21.31
N ASP A 17 29.04 -11.78 -22.31
CA ASP A 17 27.94 -12.68 -22.69
C ASP A 17 26.69 -12.05 -23.32
N PHE A 18 26.63 -10.72 -23.41
CA PHE A 18 25.59 -10.03 -24.16
C PHE A 18 25.92 -9.97 -25.63
N THR A 19 24.90 -10.21 -26.46
CA THR A 19 24.90 -9.84 -27.87
C THR A 19 24.45 -8.40 -28.01
N ILE A 20 25.24 -7.58 -28.69
CA ILE A 20 24.91 -6.16 -28.93
C ILE A 20 24.06 -6.07 -30.19
N VAL A 21 22.82 -5.63 -30.03
CA VAL A 21 21.85 -5.47 -31.11
C VAL A 21 21.72 -3.98 -31.44
N PRO A 22 22.24 -3.52 -32.60
CA PRO A 22 22.03 -2.16 -33.06
C PRO A 22 20.60 -2.01 -33.57
N LEU A 23 19.82 -1.16 -32.91
CA LEU A 23 18.48 -0.75 -33.32
C LEU A 23 18.55 0.62 -34.00
N THR A 24 18.03 0.75 -35.20
CA THR A 24 17.83 2.05 -35.84
C THR A 24 16.56 2.69 -35.28
N LEU A 25 16.70 3.84 -34.64
CA LEU A 25 15.56 4.59 -34.12
C LEU A 25 14.79 5.28 -35.26
N PRO A 26 13.46 5.48 -35.10
CA PRO A 26 12.67 6.16 -36.12
C PRO A 26 13.03 7.64 -36.18
N THR A 27 12.93 8.22 -37.38
CA THR A 27 13.19 9.65 -37.60
C THR A 27 12.02 10.48 -37.07
N LEU A 28 12.29 11.40 -36.16
CA LEU A 28 11.27 12.30 -35.62
C LEU A 28 11.23 13.63 -36.40
N PRO A 29 10.04 14.23 -36.57
CA PRO A 29 9.91 15.55 -37.15
C PRO A 29 10.64 16.58 -36.28
N GLY A 30 11.58 17.32 -36.89
CA GLY A 30 12.42 18.30 -36.20
C GLY A 30 13.84 17.83 -35.86
N LEU A 31 14.17 16.55 -36.08
CA LEU A 31 15.54 16.07 -35.94
C LEU A 31 16.37 16.41 -37.20
N PRO A 32 17.60 16.92 -37.09
CA PRO A 32 18.45 17.19 -38.25
C PRO A 32 18.73 15.92 -39.06
N ALA A 33 18.91 16.07 -40.38
CA ALA A 33 19.19 14.95 -41.28
C ALA A 33 20.44 14.14 -40.90
N SER A 34 21.40 14.75 -40.19
CA SER A 34 22.59 14.09 -39.64
C SER A 34 22.26 12.97 -38.63
N HIS A 35 21.09 13.00 -38.01
CA HIS A 35 20.65 12.05 -37.00
C HIS A 35 19.61 11.05 -37.51
N ALA A 36 19.31 11.04 -38.81
CA ALA A 36 18.32 10.14 -39.40
C ALA A 36 18.65 8.65 -39.25
N ASN A 37 19.93 8.30 -39.03
CA ASN A 37 20.39 6.92 -38.81
C ASN A 37 21.05 6.77 -37.44
N THR A 38 20.40 7.30 -36.40
CA THR A 38 20.87 7.13 -35.03
C THR A 38 20.62 5.71 -34.55
N GLN A 39 21.66 5.07 -34.02
CA GLN A 39 21.60 3.71 -33.51
C GLN A 39 21.47 3.71 -31.99
N HIS A 40 20.55 2.90 -31.48
CA HIS A 40 20.41 2.55 -30.08
C HIS A 40 20.90 1.12 -29.87
N TYR A 41 21.78 0.90 -28.91
CA TYR A 41 22.36 -0.42 -28.66
C TYR A 41 21.62 -1.14 -27.54
N LEU A 42 20.94 -2.22 -27.90
CA LEU A 42 20.27 -3.14 -26.98
C LEU A 42 21.20 -4.32 -26.67
N TYR A 43 21.25 -4.74 -25.40
CA TYR A 43 22.07 -5.87 -24.98
C TYR A 43 21.19 -7.06 -24.68
N ALA A 44 21.36 -8.17 -25.40
CA ALA A 44 20.51 -9.35 -25.27
C ALA A 44 21.31 -10.58 -24.82
N LYS A 45 20.79 -11.33 -23.85
CA LYS A 45 21.32 -12.63 -23.44
C LYS A 45 20.19 -13.57 -22.97
N PRO A 46 20.43 -14.90 -22.92
CA PRO A 46 19.53 -15.82 -22.23
C PRO A 46 19.31 -15.40 -20.77
N HIS A 47 18.07 -15.47 -20.29
CA HIS A 47 17.76 -15.13 -18.91
C HIS A 47 18.27 -16.24 -17.97
N VAL A 48 19.14 -15.86 -17.03
CA VAL A 48 19.66 -16.75 -16.00
C VAL A 48 19.45 -16.05 -14.66
N PRO A 49 18.28 -16.24 -14.02
CA PRO A 49 18.00 -15.63 -12.73
C PRO A 49 18.82 -16.30 -11.61
N SER A 50 19.11 -15.54 -10.55
CA SER A 50 19.84 -16.08 -9.39
C SER A 50 19.03 -17.12 -8.60
N ALA A 51 17.71 -16.99 -8.62
CA ALA A 51 16.77 -17.97 -8.08
C ALA A 51 16.03 -18.64 -9.24
N TYR A 52 15.77 -19.94 -9.14
CA TYR A 52 15.03 -20.65 -10.17
C TYR A 52 13.63 -20.04 -10.34
N THR A 53 13.28 -19.69 -11.57
CA THR A 53 11.93 -19.31 -11.96
C THR A 53 11.45 -20.26 -13.05
N ALA A 54 10.18 -20.69 -13.01
CA ALA A 54 9.62 -21.61 -13.99
C ALA A 54 9.75 -21.08 -15.44
N ASN A 55 9.78 -19.76 -15.60
CA ASN A 55 9.90 -19.08 -16.90
C ASN A 55 11.35 -18.87 -17.37
N ALA A 56 12.35 -19.18 -16.55
CA ALA A 56 13.76 -18.92 -16.86
C ALA A 56 14.22 -19.54 -18.18
N GLU A 57 13.84 -20.79 -18.44
CA GLU A 57 14.32 -21.53 -19.63
C GLU A 57 13.77 -20.99 -20.96
N ARG A 58 12.66 -20.27 -20.92
CA ARG A 58 11.98 -19.70 -22.08
C ARG A 58 12.03 -18.17 -22.10
N SER A 59 12.96 -17.56 -21.38
CA SER A 59 13.08 -16.11 -21.30
C SER A 59 14.44 -15.57 -21.75
N LEU A 60 14.43 -14.34 -22.26
CA LEU A 60 15.62 -13.57 -22.60
C LEU A 60 15.70 -12.34 -21.71
N PHE A 61 16.90 -12.01 -21.28
CA PHE A 61 17.20 -10.79 -20.55
C PHE A 61 17.72 -9.74 -21.54
N LEU A 62 17.04 -8.59 -21.54
CA LEU A 62 17.37 -7.43 -22.36
C LEU A 62 17.79 -6.28 -21.45
N ALA A 63 18.90 -5.63 -21.75
CA ALA A 63 19.38 -4.44 -21.04
C ALA A 63 19.53 -3.25 -21.99
N ASN A 64 19.41 -2.05 -21.42
CA ASN A 64 19.38 -0.78 -22.16
C ASN A 64 18.28 -0.73 -23.20
N ILE A 65 17.04 -0.95 -22.77
CA ILE A 65 15.87 -0.94 -23.65
C ILE A 65 15.50 0.52 -24.01
N PRO A 66 14.94 0.79 -25.21
CA PRO A 66 14.41 2.11 -25.56
C PRO A 66 13.41 2.67 -24.54
N ILE A 67 13.39 4.00 -24.40
CA ILE A 67 12.58 4.71 -23.39
C ILE A 67 11.06 4.49 -23.56
N ASP A 68 10.61 4.28 -24.78
CA ASP A 68 9.21 4.06 -25.16
C ASP A 68 8.85 2.59 -25.28
N ALA A 69 9.72 1.69 -24.80
CA ALA A 69 9.47 0.27 -24.92
C ALA A 69 8.27 -0.19 -24.10
N SER A 70 7.33 -0.76 -24.86
CA SER A 70 6.11 -1.37 -24.40
C SER A 70 6.12 -2.85 -24.77
N GLU A 71 5.29 -3.63 -24.08
CA GLU A 71 5.08 -5.04 -24.42
C GLU A 71 4.71 -5.27 -25.90
N PRO A 72 3.79 -4.52 -26.54
CA PRO A 72 3.50 -4.67 -27.97
C PRO A 72 4.70 -4.33 -28.85
N SER A 73 5.51 -3.32 -28.52
CA SER A 73 6.70 -2.97 -29.33
C SER A 73 7.73 -4.10 -29.34
N LEU A 74 7.96 -4.78 -28.22
CA LEU A 74 8.87 -5.92 -28.14
C LEU A 74 8.27 -7.16 -28.81
N ARG A 75 6.96 -7.41 -28.66
CA ARG A 75 6.26 -8.46 -29.42
C ARG A 75 6.45 -8.27 -30.92
N GLU A 76 6.27 -7.05 -31.43
CA GLU A 76 6.44 -6.75 -32.86
C GLU A 76 7.91 -6.89 -33.30
N LEU A 77 8.87 -6.47 -32.47
CA LEU A 77 10.30 -6.64 -32.76
C LEU A 77 10.65 -8.12 -32.98
N PHE A 78 10.23 -9.00 -32.07
CA PHE A 78 10.52 -10.44 -32.16
C PHE A 78 9.71 -11.14 -33.25
N ALA A 79 8.42 -10.80 -33.40
CA ALA A 79 7.57 -11.40 -34.42
C ALA A 79 7.93 -10.95 -35.84
N GLY A 80 8.28 -9.67 -36.03
CA GLY A 80 8.49 -9.09 -37.35
C GLY A 80 9.93 -9.18 -37.85
N GLN A 81 10.92 -8.98 -36.96
CA GLN A 81 12.31 -8.76 -37.37
C GLN A 81 13.30 -9.78 -36.81
N LEU A 82 13.03 -10.37 -35.65
CA LEU A 82 13.94 -11.29 -34.95
C LEU A 82 13.37 -12.72 -34.87
N GLY A 83 12.96 -13.25 -36.02
CA GLY A 83 12.79 -14.71 -36.20
C GLY A 83 11.37 -15.23 -36.00
N GLY A 84 10.36 -14.36 -35.94
CA GLY A 84 8.96 -14.78 -35.87
C GLY A 84 8.55 -15.36 -34.52
N ALA A 85 9.36 -15.15 -33.48
CA ALA A 85 9.12 -15.73 -32.17
C ALA A 85 7.92 -15.05 -31.48
N ARG A 86 7.06 -15.87 -30.87
CA ARG A 86 5.88 -15.40 -30.12
C ARG A 86 6.27 -15.13 -28.67
N VAL A 87 6.03 -13.90 -28.23
CA VAL A 87 6.26 -13.46 -26.84
C VAL A 87 4.95 -13.57 -26.06
N GLU A 88 4.99 -14.24 -24.90
CA GLU A 88 3.88 -14.40 -23.97
C GLU A 88 3.69 -13.13 -23.14
N SER A 89 4.73 -12.74 -22.40
CA SER A 89 4.72 -11.56 -21.55
C SER A 89 6.09 -10.87 -21.51
N VAL A 90 6.11 -9.61 -21.12
CA VAL A 90 7.35 -8.86 -20.86
C VAL A 90 7.30 -8.24 -19.48
N GLU A 91 8.29 -8.55 -18.65
CA GLU A 91 8.48 -7.97 -17.34
C GLU A 91 9.55 -6.86 -17.41
N PHE A 92 9.20 -5.65 -16.97
CA PHE A 92 10.12 -4.51 -16.96
C PHE A 92 10.59 -4.23 -15.52
N ASP A 93 11.84 -3.80 -15.38
CA ASP A 93 12.46 -3.50 -14.07
C ASP A 93 11.83 -2.28 -13.37
N SER A 94 11.56 -1.19 -14.11
CA SER A 94 10.85 -0.02 -13.57
C SER A 94 10.13 0.79 -14.64
N SER A 95 8.98 1.36 -14.27
CA SER A 95 8.22 2.32 -15.07
C SER A 95 8.38 3.76 -14.56
N VAL A 96 8.18 4.73 -15.45
CA VAL A 96 8.13 6.16 -15.16
C VAL A 96 6.83 6.74 -15.75
N PRO A 97 5.96 7.34 -14.92
CA PRO A 97 6.01 7.39 -13.45
C PRO A 97 5.95 6.00 -12.83
N ALA A 98 6.53 5.84 -11.64
CA ALA A 98 6.46 4.57 -10.92
C ALA A 98 5.00 4.21 -10.71
N ALA A 99 4.61 3.00 -11.13
CA ALA A 99 3.29 2.49 -10.79
C ALA A 99 3.11 2.65 -9.26
N PRO A 100 1.98 3.23 -8.80
CA PRO A 100 1.73 3.28 -7.38
C PRO A 100 1.81 1.84 -6.86
N LEU A 101 2.77 1.58 -5.97
CA LEU A 101 2.69 0.38 -5.13
C LEU A 101 1.45 0.59 -4.26
N HIS A 102 0.27 0.26 -4.79
CA HIS A 102 -0.77 -0.25 -3.93
C HIS A 102 -0.06 -1.33 -3.14
N LYS A 103 -0.03 -1.20 -1.81
CA LYS A 103 0.58 -2.19 -0.92
C LYS A 103 -0.26 -3.46 -1.03
N ARG A 104 -0.12 -4.15 -2.16
CA ARG A 104 -0.28 -5.58 -2.27
C ARG A 104 0.83 -6.09 -1.38
N TRP A 105 0.52 -6.19 -0.08
CA TRP A 105 1.44 -6.79 0.85
C TRP A 105 1.76 -8.12 0.20
N LYS A 106 3.00 -8.26 -0.24
CA LYS A 106 3.47 -9.42 -0.98
C LYS A 106 3.11 -10.59 -0.09
N ALA A 107 2.05 -11.32 -0.43
CA ALA A 107 1.87 -12.66 0.05
C ALA A 107 3.03 -13.40 -0.59
N GLU A 108 4.20 -13.34 0.06
CA GLU A 108 5.18 -14.38 -0.08
C GLU A 108 4.38 -15.65 0.19
N ARG A 109 4.02 -16.34 -0.89
CA ARG A 109 3.91 -17.78 -0.85
C ARG A 109 5.29 -18.24 -0.40
N ARG A 110 5.47 -18.34 0.91
CA ARG A 110 6.36 -19.34 1.46
C ARG A 110 5.75 -20.64 1.00
N ASP A 111 6.34 -21.21 -0.04
CA ASP A 111 6.25 -22.65 -0.27
C ASP A 111 6.94 -23.29 0.95
N ASP A 112 6.19 -23.40 2.05
CA ASP A 112 6.51 -24.32 3.13
C ASP A 112 6.13 -25.71 2.62
N ASP A 113 7.07 -26.30 1.90
CA ASP A 113 7.11 -27.74 1.65
C ASP A 113 7.53 -28.40 2.98
N ASP A 114 6.54 -28.59 3.86
CA ASP A 114 6.69 -29.48 5.00
C ASP A 114 5.40 -30.31 5.14
N GLU A 115 5.48 -31.53 4.58
CA GLU A 115 4.49 -32.58 4.70
C GLU A 115 4.33 -33.02 6.17
N GLN A 116 3.44 -32.39 6.94
CA GLN A 116 2.82 -33.07 8.09
C GLN A 116 1.32 -32.75 8.25
N ARG A 117 0.53 -33.69 7.74
CA ARG A 117 -0.59 -34.38 8.43
C ARG A 117 -1.59 -33.50 9.22
N GLY A 118 -2.77 -33.31 8.62
CA GLY A 118 -4.04 -33.34 9.35
C GLY A 118 -4.49 -32.05 10.05
N LYS A 119 -5.03 -31.11 9.27
CA LYS A 119 -6.26 -30.33 9.58
C LYS A 119 -6.49 -29.37 8.41
N LYS A 120 -7.61 -29.53 7.69
CA LYS A 120 -8.08 -28.57 6.67
C LYS A 120 -8.13 -27.17 7.30
N ARG A 121 -7.10 -26.35 7.07
CA ARG A 121 -7.08 -24.95 7.50
C ARG A 121 -8.05 -24.18 6.62
N LYS A 122 -9.01 -23.51 7.27
CA LYS A 122 -9.83 -22.43 6.73
C LYS A 122 -8.93 -21.21 6.49
N ARG A 123 -8.01 -21.32 5.53
CA ARG A 123 -7.15 -20.24 5.07
C ARG A 123 -7.83 -19.63 3.85
N ASN A 124 -8.46 -18.47 4.02
CA ASN A 124 -8.68 -17.47 2.94
C ASN A 124 -9.43 -16.22 3.45
N ASP A 125 -10.34 -16.34 4.42
CA ASP A 125 -11.19 -15.18 4.77
C ASP A 125 -10.44 -14.10 5.58
N ALA A 126 -9.52 -14.49 6.46
CA ALA A 126 -8.83 -13.54 7.34
C ALA A 126 -7.72 -12.72 6.65
N GLU A 127 -7.03 -13.30 5.65
CA GLU A 127 -5.98 -12.60 4.87
C GLU A 127 -6.61 -11.57 3.91
N VAL A 128 -7.74 -11.89 3.28
CA VAL A 128 -8.50 -10.98 2.39
C VAL A 128 -9.06 -9.76 3.13
N ILE A 129 -9.23 -9.84 4.46
CA ILE A 129 -9.81 -8.77 5.29
C ILE A 129 -8.79 -7.71 5.70
N ALA A 130 -7.52 -8.08 5.84
CA ALA A 130 -6.46 -7.12 6.17
C ALA A 130 -6.05 -6.30 4.93
N GLU A 131 -6.23 -6.86 3.75
CA GLU A 131 -6.07 -6.15 2.48
C GLU A 131 -7.23 -5.16 2.32
N GLY A 132 -6.92 -3.92 1.89
CA GLY A 132 -7.96 -2.95 1.52
C GLY A 132 -8.79 -3.46 0.34
N VAL A 133 -9.66 -2.61 -0.22
CA VAL A 133 -10.21 -2.90 -1.55
C VAL A 133 -9.03 -3.08 -2.50
N VAL A 134 -8.88 -4.28 -3.05
CA VAL A 134 -7.94 -4.52 -4.15
C VAL A 134 -8.54 -3.80 -5.34
N GLU A 135 -7.84 -2.80 -5.86
CA GLU A 135 -8.29 -2.04 -7.01
C GLU A 135 -8.22 -2.94 -8.26
N ASP A 136 -9.35 -3.54 -8.62
CA ASP A 136 -9.54 -4.22 -9.90
C ASP A 136 -9.61 -3.20 -11.04
N GLU A 137 -9.46 -3.64 -12.29
CA GLU A 137 -9.47 -2.79 -13.50
C GLU A 137 -10.69 -1.86 -13.58
N GLU A 138 -11.84 -2.27 -13.03
CA GLU A 138 -13.08 -1.50 -13.02
C GLU A 138 -13.16 -0.46 -11.88
N SER A 139 -12.46 -0.71 -10.76
CA SER A 139 -12.49 0.11 -9.55
C SER A 139 -11.31 1.08 -9.46
N ALA A 140 -10.22 0.78 -10.18
CA ALA A 140 -9.07 1.64 -10.29
C ALA A 140 -9.43 2.96 -10.97
N LEU A 141 -8.82 4.05 -10.49
CA LEU A 141 -8.97 5.33 -11.15
C LEU A 141 -8.32 5.29 -12.55
N PRO A 142 -8.87 6.01 -13.55
CA PRO A 142 -8.28 6.06 -14.88
C PRO A 142 -6.80 6.46 -14.84
N SER A 143 -5.96 5.74 -15.59
CA SER A 143 -4.55 6.10 -15.71
C SER A 143 -4.39 7.48 -16.33
N LEU A 144 -3.54 8.31 -15.72
CA LEU A 144 -3.22 9.64 -16.23
C LEU A 144 -2.29 9.60 -17.44
N TRP A 145 -1.58 8.49 -17.65
CA TRP A 145 -0.66 8.31 -18.75
C TRP A 145 -1.11 7.14 -19.63
N ASN A 146 -1.18 7.38 -20.94
CA ASN A 146 -1.46 6.35 -21.94
C ASN A 146 -0.39 5.26 -22.02
N SER A 147 0.84 5.59 -21.61
CA SER A 147 1.96 4.68 -21.65
C SER A 147 2.98 4.99 -20.57
N GLU A 148 3.59 3.90 -20.10
CA GLU A 148 4.74 3.94 -19.21
C GLU A 148 6.01 4.24 -19.99
N LEU A 149 6.88 5.08 -19.42
CA LEU A 149 8.23 5.25 -19.92
C LEU A 149 9.21 4.40 -19.14
N ARG A 150 10.35 4.09 -19.76
CA ARG A 150 11.45 3.35 -19.14
C ARG A 150 12.57 4.30 -18.71
N ARG A 151 13.25 3.95 -17.62
CA ARG A 151 14.45 4.70 -17.20
C ARG A 151 15.61 4.41 -18.15
N SER A 152 16.58 5.31 -18.21
CA SER A 152 17.84 5.03 -18.92
C SER A 152 18.51 3.81 -18.29
N GLY A 153 19.02 2.90 -19.13
CA GLY A 153 19.62 1.65 -18.66
C GLY A 153 18.62 0.61 -18.13
N SER A 154 17.31 0.83 -18.28
CA SER A 154 16.29 -0.15 -17.86
C SER A 154 16.48 -1.50 -18.54
N ALA A 155 16.18 -2.55 -17.79
CA ALA A 155 16.15 -3.92 -18.26
C ALA A 155 14.72 -4.44 -18.41
N ALA A 156 14.57 -5.52 -19.17
CA ALA A 156 13.35 -6.32 -19.22
C ALA A 156 13.68 -7.80 -19.41
N VAL A 157 12.77 -8.62 -18.93
CA VAL A 157 12.74 -10.07 -19.15
C VAL A 157 11.61 -10.36 -20.12
N VAL A 158 11.96 -10.86 -21.31
CA VAL A 158 10.99 -11.24 -22.34
C VAL A 158 10.73 -12.73 -22.21
N VAL A 159 9.50 -13.11 -21.89
CA VAL A 159 9.06 -14.49 -21.74
C VAL A 159 8.41 -14.94 -23.05
N PHE A 160 8.94 -16.00 -23.64
CA PHE A 160 8.40 -16.59 -24.87
C PHE A 160 7.41 -17.70 -24.54
N VAL A 161 6.54 -18.02 -25.50
CA VAL A 161 5.55 -19.10 -25.36
C VAL A 161 6.25 -20.43 -25.00
N ASP A 162 7.36 -20.73 -25.67
CA ASP A 162 8.09 -21.99 -25.50
C ASP A 162 9.61 -21.81 -25.57
N LYS A 163 10.33 -22.80 -25.05
CA LYS A 163 11.80 -22.83 -25.02
C LYS A 163 12.43 -22.80 -26.43
N ARG A 164 11.76 -23.33 -27.46
CA ARG A 164 12.30 -23.31 -28.83
C ARG A 164 12.19 -21.91 -29.41
N SER A 165 11.10 -21.18 -29.17
CA SER A 165 10.98 -19.76 -29.55
C SER A 165 12.07 -18.89 -28.93
N ALA A 166 12.34 -19.03 -27.63
CA ALA A 166 13.41 -18.26 -26.97
C ALA A 166 14.80 -18.55 -27.56
N ARG A 167 15.12 -19.83 -27.78
CA ARG A 167 16.39 -20.24 -28.42
C ARG A 167 16.48 -19.79 -29.88
N GLY A 168 15.38 -19.84 -30.61
CA GLY A 168 15.27 -19.37 -32.00
C GLY A 168 15.50 -17.87 -32.09
N ALA A 169 14.84 -17.09 -31.23
CA ALA A 169 15.01 -15.64 -31.14
C ALA A 169 16.47 -15.25 -30.84
N MET A 170 17.12 -15.94 -29.89
CA MET A 170 18.53 -15.66 -29.56
C MET A 170 19.47 -15.98 -30.72
N LYS A 171 19.23 -17.08 -31.46
CA LYS A 171 20.00 -17.41 -32.66
C LYS A 171 19.79 -16.38 -33.78
N GLU A 172 18.56 -15.94 -33.98
CA GLU A 172 18.27 -14.93 -35.01
C GLU A 172 18.88 -13.57 -34.66
N ILE A 173 18.87 -13.17 -33.38
CA ILE A 173 19.59 -11.98 -32.92
C ILE A 173 21.09 -12.09 -33.28
N GLN A 174 21.73 -13.20 -32.97
CA GLN A 174 23.14 -13.41 -33.28
C GLN A 174 23.40 -13.40 -34.81
N ALA A 175 22.50 -14.02 -35.59
CA ALA A 175 22.57 -14.02 -37.04
C ALA A 175 22.39 -12.63 -37.64
N ALA A 176 21.42 -11.85 -37.14
CA ALA A 176 21.15 -10.48 -37.56
C ALA A 176 22.38 -9.58 -37.31
N VAL A 177 23.01 -9.70 -36.14
CA VAL A 177 24.23 -8.95 -35.80
C VAL A 177 25.41 -9.38 -36.67
N LYS A 178 25.62 -10.68 -36.87
CA LYS A 178 26.71 -11.21 -37.72
C LYS A 178 26.57 -10.80 -39.18
N ASN A 179 25.35 -10.77 -39.70
CA ASN A 179 25.05 -10.40 -41.08
C ASN A 179 24.91 -8.88 -41.27
N GLY A 180 24.97 -8.09 -40.19
CA GLY A 180 24.79 -6.64 -40.25
C GLY A 180 23.38 -6.22 -40.69
N ARG A 181 22.36 -7.02 -40.38
CA ARG A 181 20.97 -6.73 -40.72
C ARG A 181 20.50 -5.51 -39.93
N THR A 182 19.94 -4.53 -40.62
CA THR A 182 19.34 -3.36 -39.99
C THR A 182 18.05 -3.75 -39.29
N VAL A 183 18.02 -3.63 -37.96
CA VAL A 183 16.81 -3.83 -37.14
C VAL A 183 16.24 -2.46 -36.81
N GLN A 184 15.02 -2.17 -37.25
CA GLN A 184 14.36 -0.89 -36.99
C GLN A 184 13.52 -0.97 -35.72
N TRP A 185 13.69 0.00 -34.83
CA TRP A 185 12.78 0.19 -33.70
C TRP A 185 11.54 0.94 -34.18
N LYS A 186 10.38 0.28 -34.13
CA LYS A 186 9.11 0.96 -34.33
C LYS A 186 8.74 1.59 -33.00
N ALA A 187 8.75 2.92 -32.95
CA ALA A 187 8.40 3.65 -31.75
C ALA A 187 7.03 3.23 -31.24
N GLY A 188 6.91 3.19 -29.92
CA GLY A 188 5.64 2.99 -29.25
C GLY A 188 4.73 4.22 -29.36
N SER A 189 3.83 4.37 -28.39
CA SER A 189 2.97 5.54 -28.23
C SER A 189 3.74 6.87 -28.41
N GLY A 190 3.14 7.84 -29.10
CA GLY A 190 3.76 9.13 -29.41
C GLY A 190 4.46 9.79 -28.22
N LEU A 191 5.75 10.05 -28.38
CA LEU A 191 6.59 10.76 -27.40
C LEU A 191 6.45 12.29 -27.54
N GLY A 192 7.00 13.03 -26.58
CA GLY A 192 7.08 14.49 -26.66
C GLY A 192 5.71 15.16 -26.55
N VAL A 193 5.38 16.05 -27.49
CA VAL A 193 4.17 16.89 -27.44
C VAL A 193 2.88 16.05 -27.44
N GLU A 194 2.83 14.97 -28.22
CA GLU A 194 1.66 14.08 -28.28
C GLU A 194 1.38 13.40 -26.93
N ARG A 195 2.45 12.99 -26.23
CA ARG A 195 2.35 12.42 -24.88
C ARG A 195 1.73 13.40 -23.89
N TYR A 196 2.17 14.66 -23.90
CA TYR A 196 1.64 15.67 -22.97
C TYR A 196 0.22 16.09 -23.33
N LYS A 197 -0.11 16.21 -24.62
CA LYS A 197 -1.49 16.48 -25.07
C LYS A 197 -2.44 15.39 -24.59
N SER A 198 -2.05 14.13 -24.73
CA SER A 198 -2.88 13.02 -24.25
C SER A 198 -2.97 12.98 -22.72
N HIS A 199 -1.88 13.19 -21.99
CA HIS A 199 -1.91 13.32 -20.54
C HIS A 199 -2.86 14.43 -20.08
N LEU A 200 -2.81 15.62 -20.70
CA LEU A 200 -3.74 16.71 -20.40
C LEU A 200 -5.19 16.34 -20.65
N SER A 201 -5.48 15.56 -21.71
CA SER A 201 -6.83 15.05 -21.93
C SER A 201 -7.27 14.03 -20.88
N LEU A 202 -6.34 13.23 -20.35
CA LEU A 202 -6.61 12.21 -19.33
C LEU A 202 -6.74 12.78 -17.91
N ILE A 203 -6.09 13.92 -17.62
CA ILE A 203 -6.27 14.62 -16.33
C ILE A 203 -7.75 15.01 -16.11
N TYR A 204 -8.48 15.26 -17.19
CA TYR A 204 -9.88 15.66 -17.16
C TYR A 204 -10.76 14.58 -17.81
N PRO A 205 -10.91 13.39 -17.19
CA PRO A 205 -11.76 12.33 -17.72
C PRO A 205 -13.23 12.76 -17.69
N SER A 206 -14.07 12.07 -18.47
CA SER A 206 -15.51 12.31 -18.43
C SER A 206 -16.08 11.97 -17.04
N THR A 207 -17.11 12.73 -16.64
CA THR A 207 -17.80 12.52 -15.36
C THR A 207 -18.39 11.11 -15.25
N SER A 208 -18.86 10.54 -16.36
CA SER A 208 -19.42 9.19 -16.42
C SER A 208 -18.38 8.10 -16.17
N SER A 209 -17.19 8.21 -16.77
CA SER A 209 -16.09 7.25 -16.57
C SER A 209 -15.62 7.28 -15.11
N LEU A 210 -15.45 8.48 -14.56
CA LEU A 210 -15.03 8.66 -13.17
C LEU A 210 -16.09 8.12 -12.19
N GLN A 211 -17.38 8.44 -12.39
CA GLN A 211 -18.46 7.91 -11.56
C GLN A 211 -18.51 6.38 -11.59
N SER A 212 -18.30 5.76 -12.75
CA SER A 212 -18.28 4.29 -12.85
C SER A 212 -17.17 3.70 -11.97
N SER A 213 -15.94 4.23 -12.05
CA SER A 213 -14.82 3.75 -11.23
C SER A 213 -15.07 3.93 -9.73
N ILE A 214 -15.59 5.10 -9.33
CA ILE A 214 -15.91 5.41 -7.93
C ILE A 214 -17.02 4.49 -7.41
N ASN A 215 -18.08 4.30 -8.20
CA ASN A 215 -19.20 3.44 -7.81
C ASN A 215 -18.75 1.99 -7.66
N ALA A 216 -17.91 1.48 -8.58
CA ALA A 216 -17.31 0.16 -8.49
C ALA A 216 -16.49 0.03 -7.21
N TYR A 217 -15.56 0.97 -6.95
CA TYR A 217 -14.76 1.00 -5.73
C TYR A 217 -15.61 1.04 -4.46
N LEU A 218 -16.61 1.93 -4.38
CA LEU A 218 -17.49 2.05 -3.21
C LEU A 218 -18.34 0.79 -3.00
N SER A 219 -18.78 0.14 -4.08
CA SER A 219 -19.51 -1.14 -3.99
C SER A 219 -18.62 -2.26 -3.44
N GLN A 220 -17.38 -2.37 -3.90
CA GLN A 220 -16.40 -3.32 -3.38
C GLN A 220 -16.02 -2.99 -1.93
N PHE A 221 -15.84 -1.71 -1.60
CA PHE A 221 -15.57 -1.27 -0.24
C PHE A 221 -16.70 -1.64 0.73
N THR A 222 -17.94 -1.35 0.35
CA THR A 222 -19.12 -1.65 1.19
C THR A 222 -19.32 -3.15 1.34
N THR A 223 -19.12 -3.97 0.29
CA THR A 223 -19.19 -5.43 0.41
C THR A 223 -18.11 -5.96 1.36
N LEU A 224 -16.87 -5.50 1.25
CA LEU A 224 -15.79 -5.86 2.16
C LEU A 224 -16.09 -5.44 3.61
N GLU A 225 -16.55 -4.20 3.84
CA GLU A 225 -16.96 -3.74 5.18
C GLU A 225 -18.09 -4.59 5.77
N THR A 226 -19.10 -4.95 4.98
CA THR A 226 -20.18 -5.82 5.46
C THR A 226 -19.68 -7.23 5.79
N HIS A 227 -18.74 -7.76 5.00
CA HIS A 227 -18.11 -9.05 5.26
C HIS A 227 -17.27 -9.02 6.54
N ARG A 228 -16.44 -7.98 6.74
CA ARG A 228 -15.70 -7.73 7.98
C ARG A 228 -16.63 -7.66 9.19
N ALA A 229 -17.73 -6.91 9.07
CA ALA A 229 -18.72 -6.80 10.14
C ALA A 229 -19.40 -8.13 10.47
N LYS A 230 -19.72 -8.96 9.45
CA LYS A 230 -20.27 -10.32 9.65
C LYS A 230 -19.28 -11.23 10.36
N LEU A 231 -18.01 -11.22 9.97
CA LEU A 231 -16.98 -12.03 10.61
C LEU A 231 -16.68 -11.59 12.04
N MET A 232 -16.65 -10.28 12.30
CA MET A 232 -16.56 -9.75 13.66
C MET A 232 -17.76 -10.16 14.51
N LYS A 233 -18.97 -10.20 13.95
CA LYS A 233 -20.16 -10.74 14.65
C LYS A 233 -20.04 -12.23 14.89
N HIS A 234 -19.60 -13.01 13.91
CA HIS A 234 -19.41 -14.45 14.04
C HIS A 234 -18.35 -14.80 15.09
N ALA A 235 -17.21 -14.10 15.09
CA ALA A 235 -16.14 -14.27 16.07
C ALA A 235 -16.58 -13.93 17.51
N ARG A 236 -17.61 -13.08 17.68
CA ARG A 236 -18.22 -12.84 19.00
C ARG A 236 -19.11 -13.97 19.49
N THR A 237 -19.67 -14.76 18.58
CA THR A 237 -20.66 -15.79 18.90
C THR A 237 -20.02 -17.17 19.06
N VAL A 238 -18.94 -17.44 18.34
CA VAL A 238 -18.30 -18.76 18.34
C VAL A 238 -17.29 -18.87 19.51
N PRO A 239 -17.42 -19.89 20.37
CA PRO A 239 -16.44 -20.19 21.41
C PRO A 239 -15.09 -20.63 20.82
N ASP A 240 -14.01 -20.30 21.53
CA ASP A 240 -12.65 -20.72 21.19
C ASP A 240 -12.42 -22.22 21.46
N GLU A 241 -11.22 -22.75 21.15
CA GLU A 241 -10.90 -24.20 21.31
C GLU A 241 -11.07 -24.70 22.76
N ASP A 242 -10.95 -23.81 23.74
CA ASP A 242 -11.18 -24.07 25.18
C ASP A 242 -12.63 -23.80 25.64
N GLY A 243 -13.55 -23.47 24.72
CA GLY A 243 -14.97 -23.24 25.00
C GLY A 243 -15.31 -21.87 25.59
N PHE A 244 -14.35 -20.95 25.68
CA PHE A 244 -14.59 -19.58 26.15
C PHE A 244 -15.07 -18.67 25.02
N ILE A 245 -16.03 -17.79 25.34
CA ILE A 245 -16.50 -16.75 24.41
C ILE A 245 -15.78 -15.45 24.76
N THR A 246 -14.98 -14.93 23.84
CA THR A 246 -14.27 -13.66 24.04
C THR A 246 -15.26 -12.49 24.03
N VAL A 247 -15.49 -11.89 25.21
CA VAL A 247 -16.35 -10.70 25.38
C VAL A 247 -15.65 -9.47 24.80
N THR A 248 -15.82 -9.24 23.50
CA THR A 248 -15.40 -7.98 22.88
C THR A 248 -16.49 -6.93 22.99
N ARG A 249 -16.12 -5.68 23.33
CA ARG A 249 -17.07 -4.56 23.39
C ARG A 249 -17.67 -4.33 22.01
N GLY A 250 -18.94 -4.67 21.86
CA GLY A 250 -19.69 -4.42 20.63
C GLY A 250 -19.86 -2.93 20.36
N GLY A 251 -19.52 -2.48 19.15
CA GLY A 251 -20.06 -1.23 18.60
C GLY A 251 -19.08 -0.15 18.16
N ARG A 252 -17.78 -0.39 18.02
CA ARG A 252 -16.88 0.67 17.53
C ARG A 252 -15.72 0.18 16.66
N THR A 253 -15.87 0.35 15.35
CA THR A 253 -14.79 0.33 14.36
C THR A 253 -14.40 1.79 14.10
N GLY A 254 -13.56 2.36 14.98
CA GLY A 254 -13.04 3.71 14.81
C GLY A 254 -12.65 4.35 16.13
N PRO A 255 -11.61 5.21 16.14
CA PRO A 255 -11.19 5.88 17.35
C PRO A 255 -12.34 6.66 18.00
N ALA A 256 -12.47 6.49 19.31
CA ALA A 256 -12.84 7.55 20.25
C ALA A 256 -12.79 8.98 19.67
N ARG A 257 -13.89 9.67 19.34
CA ARG A 257 -13.84 11.13 19.45
C ARG A 257 -13.51 11.38 20.92
N LEU A 258 -12.38 12.01 21.21
CA LEU A 258 -11.83 12.15 22.56
C LEU A 258 -12.89 12.62 23.57
N GLU A 259 -13.77 13.52 23.13
CA GLU A 259 -14.88 14.06 23.92
C GLU A 259 -15.89 12.99 24.41
N GLU A 260 -16.20 11.97 23.61
CA GLU A 260 -17.09 10.88 24.03
C GLU A 260 -16.41 9.91 24.99
N ALA A 261 -15.09 9.74 24.86
CA ALA A 261 -14.30 8.93 25.78
C ALA A 261 -14.22 9.60 27.16
N GLU A 262 -14.04 10.92 27.18
CA GLU A 262 -14.01 11.72 28.41
C GLU A 262 -15.37 11.71 29.11
N LYS A 263 -16.49 11.90 28.38
CA LYS A 263 -17.84 11.82 28.96
C LYS A 263 -18.12 10.45 29.59
N LYS A 264 -17.75 9.36 28.92
CA LYS A 264 -17.92 8.00 29.48
C LYS A 264 -16.99 7.73 30.65
N LYS A 265 -15.78 8.30 30.65
CA LYS A 265 -14.85 8.20 31.78
C LYS A 265 -15.41 8.94 33.00
N ALA A 266 -15.96 10.14 32.80
CA ALA A 266 -16.63 10.91 33.85
C ALA A 266 -17.84 10.17 34.43
N GLU A 267 -18.73 9.64 33.58
CA GLU A 267 -19.89 8.84 34.03
C GLU A 267 -19.46 7.61 34.85
N LEU A 268 -18.39 6.94 34.43
CA LEU A 268 -17.87 5.76 35.12
C LEU A 268 -17.20 6.13 36.44
N GLU A 269 -16.56 7.30 36.51
CA GLU A 269 -16.00 7.84 37.75
C GLU A 269 -17.09 8.26 38.74
N GLU A 270 -18.18 8.88 38.28
CA GLU A 270 -19.36 9.20 39.10
C GLU A 270 -20.03 7.93 39.64
N ARG A 271 -20.22 6.90 38.80
CA ARG A 271 -20.73 5.61 39.26
C ARG A 271 -19.82 4.95 40.29
N ARG A 272 -18.49 5.05 40.13
CA ARG A 272 -17.53 4.53 41.11
C ARG A 272 -17.56 5.31 42.43
N LYS A 273 -17.75 6.63 42.38
CA LYS A 273 -17.95 7.47 43.57
C LYS A 273 -19.23 7.08 44.32
N ASN A 274 -20.33 6.86 43.58
CA ASN A 274 -21.62 6.50 44.17
C ASN A 274 -21.69 5.04 44.67
N ASN A 275 -20.94 4.13 44.06
CA ASN A 275 -20.84 2.72 44.46
C ASN A 275 -19.62 2.42 45.36
N GLY A 276 -18.96 3.45 45.89
CA GLY A 276 -17.92 3.29 46.90
C GLY A 276 -18.47 2.60 48.17
N VAL A 277 -17.57 2.01 48.97
CA VAL A 277 -17.93 1.41 50.27
C VAL A 277 -18.71 2.44 51.06
N LYS A 278 -20.00 2.17 51.31
CA LYS A 278 -20.85 3.09 52.08
C LYS A 278 -20.32 3.15 53.51
N ASP A 279 -20.09 4.37 54.02
CA ASP A 279 -19.54 4.64 55.37
C ASP A 279 -20.45 4.25 56.54
N ASP A 280 -21.48 3.43 56.30
CA ASP A 280 -22.45 2.97 57.31
C ASP A 280 -22.52 1.44 57.41
N PHE A 281 -21.63 0.71 56.73
CA PHE A 281 -21.67 -0.75 56.76
C PHE A 281 -21.16 -1.33 58.09
N TYR A 282 -20.19 -0.69 58.74
CA TYR A 282 -19.58 -1.22 59.97
C TYR A 282 -20.02 -0.48 61.23
N ARG A 283 -20.19 -1.25 62.33
CA ARG A 283 -20.57 -0.72 63.65
C ARG A 283 -19.56 0.27 64.23
N PHE A 284 -18.29 0.20 63.82
CA PHE A 284 -17.27 1.16 64.27
C PHE A 284 -17.47 2.54 63.60
N GLN A 285 -17.89 2.58 62.33
CA GLN A 285 -18.15 3.84 61.59
C GLN A 285 -19.30 4.62 62.25
N THR A 286 -20.37 3.93 62.63
CA THR A 286 -21.50 4.55 63.34
C THR A 286 -21.14 5.01 64.76
N ARG A 287 -20.26 4.29 65.47
CA ARG A 287 -19.72 4.74 66.76
C ARG A 287 -18.85 5.98 66.62
N GLU A 288 -18.00 6.02 65.60
CA GLU A 288 -17.11 7.15 65.31
C GLU A 288 -17.90 8.40 64.93
N LYS A 289 -18.90 8.29 64.04
CA LYS A 289 -19.83 9.39 63.70
C LYS A 289 -20.57 9.94 64.92
N ARG A 290 -21.01 9.08 65.84
CA ARG A 290 -21.67 9.52 67.08
C ARG A 290 -20.69 10.26 68.00
N LYS A 291 -19.46 9.77 68.13
CA LYS A 291 -18.41 10.41 68.92
C LYS A 291 -18.04 11.78 68.34
N GLU A 292 -17.93 11.88 67.02
CA GLU A 292 -17.67 13.14 66.32
C GLU A 292 -18.82 14.13 66.50
N ALA A 293 -20.08 13.67 66.40
CA ALA A 293 -21.25 14.50 66.66
C ALA A 293 -21.28 15.04 68.09
N GLU A 294 -20.94 14.20 69.08
CA GLU A 294 -20.84 14.61 70.50
C GLU A 294 -19.74 15.66 70.71
N VAL A 295 -18.57 15.46 70.11
CA VAL A 295 -17.46 16.43 70.15
C VAL A 295 -17.85 17.75 69.50
N ASN A 296 -18.51 17.72 68.34
CA ASN A 296 -18.99 18.92 67.66
C ASN A 296 -20.07 19.65 68.48
N LEU A 297 -20.94 18.93 69.18
CA LEU A 297 -21.93 19.54 70.07
C LEU A 297 -21.27 20.26 71.25
N ARG A 298 -20.24 19.64 71.86
CA ARG A 298 -19.44 20.27 72.94
C ARG A 298 -18.74 21.54 72.46
N LYS A 299 -18.13 21.51 71.27
CA LYS A 299 -17.51 22.71 70.66
C LYS A 299 -18.52 23.83 70.46
N ARG A 300 -19.69 23.53 69.87
CA ARG A 300 -20.76 24.52 69.68
C ARG A 300 -21.28 25.08 71.00
N PHE A 301 -21.39 24.23 72.03
CA PHE A 301 -21.81 24.66 73.36
C PHE A 301 -20.78 25.59 74.03
N GLU A 302 -19.48 25.31 73.90
CA GLU A 302 -18.42 26.21 74.38
C GLU A 302 -18.42 27.54 73.63
N GLU A 303 -18.64 27.53 72.32
CA GLU A 303 -18.79 28.75 71.52
C GLU A 303 -19.99 29.59 71.97
N ASP A 304 -21.13 28.95 72.22
CA ASP A 304 -22.32 29.64 72.73
C ASP A 304 -22.15 30.11 74.17
N ARG A 305 -21.48 29.34 75.04
CA ARG A 305 -21.13 29.78 76.40
C ARG A 305 -20.22 31.01 76.35
N ARG A 306 -19.18 31.00 75.51
CA ARG A 306 -18.30 32.17 75.28
C ARG A 306 -19.06 33.35 74.69
N ARG A 307 -20.09 33.10 73.87
CA ARG A 307 -20.97 34.16 73.33
C ARG A 307 -21.82 34.77 74.44
N VAL A 308 -22.38 33.96 75.34
CA VAL A 308 -23.18 34.40 76.49
C VAL A 308 -22.32 35.12 77.54
N GLU A 309 -21.12 34.63 77.84
CA GLU A 309 -20.18 35.31 78.75
C GLU A 309 -19.80 36.69 78.21
N ARG A 310 -19.45 36.81 76.92
CA ARG A 310 -19.23 38.12 76.28
C ARG A 310 -20.45 39.04 76.36
N MET A 311 -21.67 38.51 76.28
CA MET A 311 -22.90 39.31 76.47
C MET A 311 -23.12 39.73 77.93
N ARG A 312 -22.78 38.87 78.90
CA ARG A 312 -22.85 39.18 80.33
C ARG A 312 -21.83 40.24 80.74
N GLU A 313 -20.60 40.17 80.23
CA GLU A 313 -19.58 41.21 80.43
C GLU A 313 -20.03 42.55 79.86
N ARG A 314 -20.69 42.57 78.69
CA ARG A 314 -21.30 43.78 78.12
C ARG A 314 -22.46 44.37 78.93
N ARG A 315 -23.12 43.59 79.80
CA ARG A 315 -24.29 44.05 80.59
C ARG A 315 -23.96 44.51 82.01
N GLY A 316 -22.72 44.36 82.47
CA GLY A 316 -22.28 44.81 83.79
C GLY A 316 -22.80 43.93 84.94
N ARG A 317 -21.97 43.74 85.98
CA ARG A 317 -22.25 42.85 87.12
C ARG A 317 -23.21 43.56 88.10
N VAL A 318 -24.44 43.06 88.24
CA VAL A 318 -25.42 43.57 89.22
C VAL A 318 -24.93 43.26 90.64
N ARG A 319 -24.72 44.30 91.46
CA ARG A 319 -24.55 44.16 92.91
C ARG A 319 -25.92 44.18 93.58
N PRO A 320 -26.25 43.25 94.48
CA PRO A 320 -27.45 43.37 95.29
C PRO A 320 -27.21 44.39 96.42
N GLU A 321 -28.17 45.29 96.63
CA GLU A 321 -28.19 46.21 97.78
C GLU A 321 -28.64 45.44 99.04
N ALA A 322 -28.00 45.75 100.16
CA ALA A 322 -28.39 45.36 101.52
C ALA A 322 -29.09 46.54 102.19
#